data_AF-A0A6C0F9Z0-F1
#
_entry.id   AF-A0A6C0F9Z0-F1
#
_cell.length_a   1.000
_cell.length_b   1.000
_cell.length_c   1.000
_cell.angle_alpha   90.00
_cell.angle_beta   90.00
_cell.angle_gamma   90.00
#
_symmetry.space_group_name_H-M   'P 1'
#
loop_
_entity.id
_entity.type
_entity.pdbx_description
1 polymer ?
#
loop_
_entity_poly.entity_id
_entity_poly.type
_entity_poly.pdbx_seq_one_letter_code
_entity_poly.pdbx_strand_id
1 'polypeptide(L)'
;KSYKWFGKRLDKDIIETLYNKQLKQNGNFAPTMRIKMPTKNGEFVGDIFDQNENPINMNVITKGCSVQAIIQCLGIYFVAKEYGVSWKVVQLKVYPTTKLSEYGFIDEDEIDDAEPN
;
A
#
# COMPACT_ATOMS: atom_id res chain seq x y z
N LYS A 1 -25.86 12.94 18.44
CA LYS A 1 -26.89 11.88 18.28
C LYS A 1 -26.90 11.43 16.82
N SER A 2 -26.88 10.11 16.56
CA SER A 2 -26.80 9.47 15.23
C SER A 2 -27.78 10.03 14.20
N TYR A 3 -28.97 10.44 14.64
CA TYR A 3 -29.99 11.09 13.81
C TYR A 3 -29.47 12.24 12.92
N LYS A 4 -28.56 13.09 13.43
CA LYS A 4 -28.02 14.23 12.67
C LYS A 4 -27.14 13.79 11.47
N TRP A 5 -26.54 12.60 11.55
CA TRP A 5 -25.63 12.09 10.53
C TRP A 5 -26.36 11.24 9.49
N PHE A 6 -27.40 10.50 9.90
CA PHE A 6 -28.12 9.57 9.02
C PHE A 6 -29.46 10.10 8.50
N GLY A 7 -29.96 11.23 9.03
CA GLY A 7 -31.27 11.82 8.66
C GLY A 7 -32.49 11.01 9.12
N LYS A 8 -32.28 9.83 9.71
CA LYS A 8 -33.31 8.93 10.24
C LYS A 8 -32.84 8.30 11.54
N ARG A 9 -33.78 7.82 12.36
CA ARG A 9 -33.45 6.98 13.51
C ARG A 9 -33.07 5.60 12.97
N LEU A 10 -31.84 5.19 13.27
CA LEU A 10 -31.33 3.85 12.98
C LEU A 10 -31.01 3.19 14.31
N ASP A 11 -31.35 1.92 14.43
CA ASP A 11 -30.91 1.09 15.54
C ASP A 11 -29.41 0.85 15.46
N LYS A 12 -28.82 0.58 16.62
CA LYS A 12 -27.37 0.40 16.77
C LYS A 12 -26.85 -0.73 15.88
N ASP A 13 -27.58 -1.84 15.79
CA ASP A 13 -27.19 -3.01 15.01
C ASP A 13 -27.14 -2.70 13.50
N ILE A 14 -28.08 -1.86 13.02
CA ILE A 14 -28.08 -1.38 11.64
C ILE A 14 -26.87 -0.47 11.41
N ILE A 15 -26.56 0.42 12.35
CA ILE A 15 -25.40 1.33 12.26
C ILE A 15 -24.08 0.54 12.21
N GLU A 16 -23.96 -0.54 12.97
CA GLU A 16 -22.78 -1.41 12.94
C GLU A 16 -22.69 -2.21 11.64
N THR A 17 -23.82 -2.65 11.10
CA THR A 17 -23.89 -3.36 9.81
C THR A 17 -23.53 -2.46 8.62
N LEU A 18 -23.93 -1.19 8.66
CA LEU A 18 -23.63 -0.20 7.63
C LEU A 18 -22.17 0.28 7.66
N TYR A 19 -21.42 -0.01 8.72
CA TYR A 19 -20.03 0.41 8.85
C TYR A 19 -19.10 -0.47 8.00
N ASN A 20 -18.46 0.14 7.00
CA ASN A 20 -17.42 -0.50 6.22
C ASN A 20 -16.12 -0.55 7.04
N LYS A 21 -15.87 -1.70 7.68
CA LYS A 21 -14.66 -1.97 8.47
C LYS A 21 -13.41 -1.85 7.60
N GLN A 22 -12.49 -0.99 8.01
CA GLN A 22 -11.26 -0.71 7.26
C GLN A 22 -10.24 -1.85 7.33
N LEU A 23 -10.22 -2.59 8.45
CA LEU A 23 -9.45 -3.82 8.60
C LEU A 23 -10.32 -5.03 8.23
N LYS A 24 -9.94 -5.72 7.16
CA LYS A 24 -10.62 -6.91 6.64
C LYS A 24 -9.81 -8.15 7.00
N GLN A 25 -10.46 -9.11 7.65
CA GLN A 25 -9.87 -10.41 7.95
C GLN A 25 -9.59 -11.17 6.66
N ASN A 26 -8.44 -11.84 6.59
CA ASN A 26 -7.99 -12.54 5.40
C ASN A 26 -7.69 -14.02 5.72
N GLY A 27 -8.72 -14.76 6.13
CA GLY A 27 -8.58 -16.16 6.55
C GLY A 27 -7.56 -16.31 7.68
N ASN A 28 -6.53 -17.12 7.44
CA ASN A 28 -5.45 -17.36 8.39
C ASN A 28 -4.28 -16.36 8.28
N PHE A 29 -4.37 -15.37 7.40
CA PHE A 29 -3.34 -14.35 7.21
C PHE A 29 -3.65 -13.08 8.01
N ALA A 30 -2.63 -12.23 8.14
CA ALA A 30 -2.79 -10.91 8.74
C ALA A 30 -3.92 -10.10 8.03
N PRO A 31 -4.70 -9.31 8.79
CA PRO A 31 -5.77 -8.50 8.23
C PRO A 31 -5.22 -7.48 7.24
N THR A 32 -6.05 -7.10 6.26
CA THR A 32 -5.68 -6.15 5.20
C THR A 32 -6.43 -4.84 5.35
N MET A 33 -5.78 -3.74 4.97
CA MET A 33 -6.37 -2.41 4.91
C MET A 33 -6.10 -1.78 3.55
N ARG A 34 -7.11 -1.11 2.98
CA ARG A 34 -6.96 -0.33 1.74
C ARG A 34 -6.80 1.14 2.08
N ILE A 35 -5.73 1.75 1.59
CA ILE A 35 -5.36 3.14 1.89
C ILE A 35 -5.12 3.85 0.56
N LYS A 36 -5.58 5.09 0.44
CA LYS A 36 -5.33 5.89 -0.76
C LYS A 36 -3.87 6.34 -0.80
N MET A 37 -3.23 6.16 -1.95
CA MET A 37 -1.90 6.70 -2.23
C MET A 37 -2.08 7.85 -3.23
N PRO A 38 -2.13 9.11 -2.78
CA PRO A 38 -2.35 10.25 -3.68
C PRO A 38 -1.20 10.41 -4.67
N THR A 39 -1.54 10.41 -5.96
CA THR A 39 -0.58 10.65 -7.04
C THR A 39 -0.96 11.89 -7.85
N LYS A 40 0.03 12.62 -8.35
CA LYS A 40 -0.11 13.76 -9.25
C LYS A 40 0.89 13.56 -10.40
N ASN A 41 0.40 13.59 -11.64
CA ASN A 41 1.23 13.34 -12.84
C ASN A 41 1.99 12.01 -12.81
N GLY A 42 1.44 10.97 -12.16
CA GLY A 42 2.07 9.67 -12.03
C GLY A 42 3.03 9.54 -10.83
N GLU A 43 3.36 10.64 -10.15
CA GLU A 43 4.24 10.62 -8.98
C GLU A 43 3.43 10.69 -7.68
N PHE A 44 3.94 10.05 -6.63
CA PHE A 44 3.37 10.15 -5.29
C PHE A 44 3.55 11.56 -4.73
N VAL A 45 2.50 12.12 -4.13
CA VAL A 45 2.50 13.50 -3.60
C VAL A 45 3.17 13.62 -2.22
N GLY A 46 3.43 12.50 -1.54
CA GLY A 46 4.11 12.48 -0.25
C GLY A 46 5.59 12.09 -0.34
N ASP A 47 6.22 11.94 0.83
CA ASP A 47 7.64 11.61 0.90
C ASP A 47 7.86 10.09 0.99
N ILE A 48 8.92 9.61 0.32
CA ILE A 48 9.32 8.20 0.33
C ILE A 48 10.80 8.14 0.68
N PHE A 49 11.13 7.33 1.69
CA PHE A 49 12.48 7.15 2.18
C PHE A 49 12.93 5.69 2.12
N ASP A 50 14.23 5.47 1.97
CA ASP A 50 14.85 4.17 2.17
C ASP A 50 15.11 3.88 3.66
N GLN A 51 15.81 2.80 3.95
CA GLN A 51 16.16 2.40 5.32
C GLN A 51 17.09 3.40 6.03
N ASN A 52 17.88 4.14 5.25
CA ASN A 52 18.88 5.11 5.67
C ASN A 52 18.37 6.56 5.63
N GLU A 53 17.05 6.75 5.48
CA GLU A 53 16.40 8.07 5.45
C GLU A 53 16.76 8.92 4.22
N ASN A 54 17.25 8.28 3.15
CA ASN A 54 17.45 8.96 1.87
C ASN A 54 16.13 9.03 1.10
N PRO A 55 15.80 10.17 0.46
CA PRO A 55 14.62 10.28 -0.38
C PRO A 55 14.78 9.41 -1.64
N ILE A 56 13.74 8.65 -1.96
CA ILE A 56 13.70 7.73 -3.11
C ILE A 56 12.41 7.90 -3.91
N ASN A 57 12.39 7.39 -5.14
CA ASN A 57 11.22 7.45 -6.01
C ASN A 57 10.24 6.29 -5.75
N MET A 58 8.95 6.49 -6.06
CA MET A 58 7.89 5.48 -5.98
C MET A 58 8.19 4.20 -6.78
N ASN A 59 9.03 4.25 -7.81
CA ASN A 59 9.40 3.11 -8.65
C ASN A 59 9.99 1.91 -7.89
N VAL A 60 10.55 2.14 -6.70
CA VAL A 60 11.09 1.08 -5.82
C VAL A 60 10.01 0.27 -5.10
N ILE A 61 8.77 0.77 -5.07
CA ILE A 61 7.64 0.11 -4.42
C ILE A 61 7.10 -0.95 -5.38
N THR A 62 7.47 -2.19 -5.13
CA THR A 62 7.04 -3.35 -5.92
C THR A 62 6.16 -4.28 -5.10
N LYS A 63 5.38 -5.12 -5.78
CA LYS A 63 4.55 -6.12 -5.09
C LYS A 63 5.40 -7.03 -4.20
N GLY A 64 5.10 -7.04 -2.91
CA GLY A 64 5.80 -7.82 -1.89
C GLY A 64 6.78 -7.01 -1.04
N CYS A 65 7.00 -5.72 -1.34
CA CYS A 65 7.82 -4.88 -0.49
C CYS A 65 7.17 -4.68 0.88
N SER A 66 7.99 -4.59 1.92
CA SER A 66 7.54 -4.19 3.24
C SER A 66 7.67 -2.67 3.36
N VAL A 67 6.74 -2.03 4.04
CA VAL A 67 6.77 -0.57 4.25
C VAL A 67 6.38 -0.23 5.68
N GLN A 68 6.96 0.85 6.20
CA GLN A 68 6.38 1.58 7.33
C GLN A 68 5.72 2.82 6.75
N ALA A 69 4.47 3.09 7.15
CA ALA A 69 3.66 4.16 6.58
C ALA A 69 3.12 5.09 7.65
N ILE A 70 3.25 6.39 7.43
CA ILE A 70 2.49 7.40 8.15
C ILE A 70 1.21 7.66 7.35
N ILE A 71 0.07 7.49 8.01
CA ILE A 71 -1.26 7.58 7.38
C ILE A 71 -2.10 8.65 8.06
N GLN A 72 -2.93 9.34 7.27
CA GLN A 72 -3.83 10.39 7.73
C GLN A 72 -5.29 9.99 7.52
N CYS A 73 -6.10 10.16 8.57
CA CYS A 73 -7.55 10.09 8.47
C CYS A 73 -8.08 11.32 7.74
N LEU A 74 -8.76 11.12 6.62
CA LEU A 74 -9.38 12.19 5.82
C LEU A 74 -10.78 12.54 6.32
N GLY A 75 -11.41 11.62 7.05
CA GLY A 75 -12.76 11.78 7.58
C GLY A 75 -13.70 10.65 7.17
N ILE A 76 -14.96 10.81 7.55
CA ILE A 76 -16.03 9.84 7.30
C ILE A 76 -16.64 10.11 5.93
N TYR A 77 -16.83 9.05 5.15
CA TYR A 77 -17.58 9.11 3.89
C TYR A 77 -18.88 8.33 4.02
N PHE A 78 -19.89 8.75 3.25
CA PHE A 78 -21.18 8.08 3.16
C PHE A 78 -21.43 7.68 1.70
N VAL A 79 -21.75 6.42 1.49
CA VAL A 79 -22.28 5.85 0.24
C VAL A 79 -23.68 5.33 0.56
N ALA A 80 -24.58 5.26 -0.43
CA ALA A 80 -26.00 4.99 -0.20
C ALA A 80 -26.34 3.83 0.77
N LYS A 81 -25.50 2.80 0.85
CA LYS A 81 -25.71 1.62 1.71
C LYS A 81 -24.59 1.37 2.73
N GLU A 82 -23.59 2.26 2.84
CA GLU A 82 -22.49 2.08 3.77
C GLU A 82 -21.83 3.42 4.14
N TYR A 83 -21.16 3.46 5.29
CA TYR A 83 -20.27 4.56 5.62
C TYR A 83 -18.94 4.01 6.13
N GLY A 84 -17.88 4.77 5.97
CA GLY A 84 -16.55 4.33 6.36
C GLY A 84 -15.62 5.50 6.64
N VAL A 85 -14.36 5.18 6.90
CA VAL A 85 -13.31 6.18 7.15
C VAL A 85 -12.35 6.15 5.98
N SER A 86 -12.11 7.30 5.36
CA SER A 86 -11.10 7.42 4.31
C SER A 86 -9.72 7.68 4.93
N TRP A 87 -8.72 6.95 4.45
CA TRP A 87 -7.32 7.11 4.85
C TRP A 87 -6.46 7.42 3.62
N LYS A 88 -5.43 8.25 3.80
CA LYS A 88 -4.36 8.42 2.80
C LYS A 88 -2.99 8.19 3.42
N VAL A 89 -2.05 7.76 2.58
CA VAL A 89 -0.62 7.75 2.92
C VAL A 89 -0.08 9.17 2.83
N VAL A 90 0.75 9.55 3.80
CA VAL A 90 1.46 10.84 3.84
C VAL A 90 2.95 10.64 3.62
N GLN A 91 3.52 9.60 4.23
CA GLN A 91 4.95 9.30 4.14
C GLN A 91 5.17 7.79 4.20
N LEU A 92 6.20 7.31 3.49
CA LEU A 92 6.60 5.91 3.45
C LEU A 92 8.09 5.74 3.73
N LYS A 93 8.43 4.71 4.50
CA LYS A 93 9.77 4.12 4.58
C LYS A 93 9.72 2.74 3.95
N VAL A 94 10.49 2.51 2.90
CA VAL A 94 10.39 1.31 2.05
C VAL A 94 11.51 0.33 2.35
N TYR A 95 11.14 -0.94 2.46
CA TYR A 95 12.04 -2.09 2.59
C TYR A 95 11.88 -2.96 1.33
N PRO A 96 12.80 -2.83 0.36
CA PRO A 96 12.73 -3.59 -0.89
C PRO A 96 12.74 -5.10 -0.60
N THR A 97 11.99 -5.85 -1.41
CA THR A 97 12.07 -7.31 -1.38
C THR A 97 13.34 -7.76 -2.10
N THR A 98 14.10 -8.67 -1.50
CA THR A 98 15.20 -9.37 -2.17
C THR A 98 14.61 -10.39 -3.15
N LYS A 99 14.19 -9.93 -4.33
CA LYS A 99 13.91 -10.85 -5.45
C LYS A 99 15.22 -11.05 -6.19
N LEU A 100 15.54 -12.30 -6.53
CA LEU A 100 16.60 -12.60 -7.48
C LEU A 100 16.23 -11.89 -8.79
N SER A 101 17.09 -10.98 -9.27
CA SER A 101 16.92 -10.42 -10.60
C SER A 101 16.98 -11.55 -11.62
N GLU A 102 16.12 -11.46 -12.63
CA GLU A 102 15.68 -12.52 -13.54
C GLU A 102 16.80 -13.20 -14.36
N TYR A 103 18.03 -12.68 -14.28
CA TYR A 103 19.23 -13.31 -14.83
C TYR A 103 20.38 -13.23 -13.82
N GLY A 104 20.84 -14.39 -13.35
CA GLY A 104 21.99 -14.53 -12.45
C GLY A 104 23.02 -15.53 -12.99
N PHE A 105 22.89 -15.92 -14.25
CA PHE A 105 23.86 -16.75 -14.94
C PHE A 105 24.92 -15.83 -15.54
N ILE A 106 26.19 -16.16 -15.28
CA ILE A 106 27.30 -15.62 -16.06
C ILE A 106 27.34 -16.51 -17.30
N ASP A 107 27.02 -15.96 -18.46
CA ASP A 107 27.24 -16.69 -19.71
C ASP A 107 28.75 -16.75 -19.92
N GLU A 108 29.31 -17.96 -19.80
CA GLU A 108 30.70 -18.26 -20.16
C GLU A 108 30.82 -18.31 -21.69
N ASP A 109 30.46 -17.22 -22.38
CA ASP A 109 30.66 -17.09 -23.82
C ASP A 109 31.89 -16.20 -24.05
N GLU A 110 33.06 -16.86 -24.04
CA GLU A 110 34.30 -16.59 -24.80
C GLU A 110 35.54 -17.01 -23.99
N ILE A 111 35.67 -18.32 -23.73
CA ILE A 111 37.00 -18.94 -23.78
C ILE A 111 37.22 -19.27 -25.24
N ASP A 112 37.86 -18.35 -25.97
CA ASP A 112 38.36 -18.62 -27.32
C ASP A 112 39.48 -19.66 -27.20
N ASP A 113 39.08 -20.94 -27.30
CA ASP A 113 39.97 -22.08 -27.47
C ASP A 113 40.76 -21.90 -28.77
N ALA A 114 41.89 -21.21 -28.67
CA ALA A 114 42.92 -21.19 -29.71
C ALA A 114 44.27 -21.63 -29.12
N GLU A 115 44.43 -22.94 -28.90
CA GLU A 115 45.71 -23.63 -29.10
C GLU A 115 45.86 -24.00 -30.59
N PRO A 116 47.05 -24.39 -31.08
CA PRO A 116 48.38 -23.82 -30.97
C PRO A 116 49.00 -23.59 -32.38
N ASN A 117 50.07 -22.80 -32.48
CA ASN A 117 51.22 -23.01 -33.39
C ASN A 117 52.32 -21.97 -33.16
#